data_AF-A0A7X0G4H1-F1
#
_entry.id   AF-A0A7X0G4H1-F1
#
_cell.length_a   1.000
_cell.length_b   1.000
_cell.length_c   1.000
_cell.angle_alpha   90.00
_cell.angle_beta   90.00
_cell.angle_gamma   90.00
#
_symmetry.space_group_name_H-M   'P 1'
#
loop_
_entity.id
_entity.type
_entity.pdbx_description
1 polymer ?
#
loop_
_entity_poly.entity_id
_entity_poly.type
_entity_poly.pdbx_seq_one_letter_code
_entity_poly.pdbx_strand_id
1 'polypeptide(L)'
;MANYPDFGVLLTRLLDYRQTDIAWLASASGIPESDLRSVADGVPPSASQVDGLAAALGFRTADLFVIAGLSVPEALRPCEAAAGSGLVDLIHVVMALPADQRTHIHETVERLPQLPRIRPADPPRAFYQGDGGLGAMLVTMLCANRNLHSPVDAAKTLHLLTRGRMYLAGTTYGHIAAGAVPLRPTWVGGFATALGIPAADLAAITGADLSEATPPEDPLAAEMAELLWDCRRLRASQIEHVCAEAEAMLVPVPDDASGDDWNRVHHQNGTWWGAPRRG
;
A
#
# COMPACT_ATOMS: atom_id res chain seq x y z
N MET A 1 0.73 -26.11 -8.51
CA MET A 1 0.39 -24.70 -8.72
C MET A 1 -0.98 -24.49 -8.11
N ALA A 2 -1.10 -23.65 -7.07
CA ALA A 2 -2.40 -23.33 -6.50
C ALA A 2 -3.05 -22.29 -7.41
N ASN A 3 -4.19 -22.62 -8.02
CA ASN A 3 -4.95 -21.67 -8.82
C ASN A 3 -5.32 -20.47 -7.96
N TYR A 4 -5.15 -19.26 -8.51
CA TYR A 4 -5.67 -18.04 -7.90
C TYR A 4 -7.19 -18.20 -7.72
N PRO A 5 -7.75 -17.99 -6.50
CA PRO A 5 -9.19 -18.12 -6.30
C PRO A 5 -9.95 -17.10 -7.14
N ASP A 6 -11.11 -17.50 -7.66
CA ASP A 6 -12.01 -16.58 -8.35
C ASP A 6 -12.44 -15.44 -7.43
N PHE A 7 -12.67 -14.26 -8.00
CA PHE A 7 -13.05 -13.07 -7.24
C PHE A 7 -14.29 -13.31 -6.36
N GLY A 8 -15.27 -14.07 -6.84
CA GLY A 8 -16.46 -14.44 -6.06
C GLY A 8 -16.11 -15.15 -4.75
N VAL A 9 -15.13 -16.06 -4.76
CA VAL A 9 -14.64 -16.75 -3.55
C VAL A 9 -14.01 -15.77 -2.57
N LEU A 10 -13.18 -14.84 -3.08
CA LEU A 10 -12.53 -13.81 -2.26
C LEU A 10 -13.57 -12.86 -1.64
N LEU A 11 -14.59 -12.49 -2.43
CA LEU A 11 -15.69 -11.63 -1.99
C LEU A 11 -16.53 -12.30 -0.90
N THR A 12 -16.95 -13.56 -1.10
CA THR A 12 -17.73 -14.31 -0.10
C THR A 12 -16.97 -14.43 1.22
N ARG A 13 -15.67 -14.76 1.19
CA ARG A 13 -14.85 -14.82 2.41
C ARG A 13 -14.84 -13.51 3.18
N LEU A 14 -14.73 -12.39 2.46
CA LEU A 14 -14.73 -11.07 3.08
C LEU A 14 -16.09 -10.73 3.69
N LEU A 15 -17.19 -11.02 2.98
CA LEU A 15 -18.55 -10.77 3.48
C LEU A 15 -18.85 -11.62 4.71
N ASP A 16 -18.50 -12.91 4.68
CA ASP A 16 -18.63 -13.82 5.82
C ASP A 16 -17.86 -13.30 7.03
N TYR A 17 -16.61 -12.86 6.81
CA TYR A 17 -15.77 -12.28 7.87
C TYR A 17 -16.39 -11.00 8.46
N ARG A 18 -16.89 -10.10 7.61
CA ARG A 18 -17.53 -8.84 8.02
C ARG A 18 -18.95 -9.03 8.56
N GLN A 19 -19.48 -10.25 8.50
CA GLN A 19 -20.88 -10.57 8.86
C GLN A 19 -21.90 -9.73 8.08
N THR A 20 -21.61 -9.51 6.80
CA THR A 20 -22.50 -8.83 5.86
C THR A 20 -22.92 -9.79 4.74
N ASP A 21 -23.91 -9.41 3.95
CA ASP A 21 -24.44 -10.24 2.86
C ASP A 21 -24.49 -9.50 1.52
N ILE A 22 -24.88 -10.23 0.48
CA ILE A 22 -25.01 -9.68 -0.88
C ILE A 22 -26.09 -8.60 -0.96
N ALA A 23 -27.14 -8.67 -0.14
CA ALA A 23 -28.20 -7.66 -0.13
C ALA A 23 -27.69 -6.32 0.42
N TRP A 24 -26.93 -6.36 1.52
CA TRP A 24 -26.22 -5.20 2.03
C TRP A 24 -25.26 -4.62 0.99
N LEU A 25 -24.47 -5.48 0.34
CA LEU A 25 -23.49 -5.05 -0.66
C LEU A 25 -24.18 -4.43 -1.88
N ALA A 26 -25.31 -4.96 -2.33
CA ALA A 26 -26.13 -4.40 -3.40
C ALA A 26 -26.59 -2.98 -3.05
N SER A 27 -27.11 -2.81 -1.83
CA SER A 27 -27.53 -1.49 -1.34
C SER A 27 -26.37 -0.51 -1.22
N ALA A 28 -25.21 -0.95 -0.74
CA ALA A 28 -24.05 -0.09 -0.50
C ALA A 28 -23.32 0.30 -1.81
N SER A 29 -23.27 -0.60 -2.79
CA SER A 29 -22.59 -0.39 -4.08
C SER A 29 -23.48 0.19 -5.17
N GLY A 30 -24.81 0.12 -4.99
CA GLY A 30 -25.79 0.46 -6.03
C GLY A 30 -25.87 -0.55 -7.18
N ILE A 31 -25.22 -1.72 -7.05
CA ILE A 31 -25.21 -2.78 -8.07
C ILE A 31 -26.42 -3.69 -7.83
N PRO A 32 -27.16 -4.10 -8.87
CA PRO A 32 -28.26 -5.05 -8.72
C PRO A 32 -27.83 -6.32 -8.01
N GLU A 33 -28.64 -6.79 -7.07
CA GLU A 33 -28.34 -7.99 -6.27
C GLU A 33 -28.16 -9.25 -7.14
N SER A 34 -28.90 -9.35 -8.27
CA SER A 34 -28.73 -10.43 -9.26
C SER A 34 -27.34 -10.45 -9.89
N ASP A 35 -26.78 -9.26 -10.14
CA ASP A 35 -25.47 -9.12 -10.75
C ASP A 35 -24.39 -9.48 -9.73
N LEU A 36 -24.55 -9.05 -8.47
CA LEU A 36 -23.64 -9.43 -7.39
C LEU A 36 -23.67 -10.92 -7.08
N ARG A 37 -24.83 -11.57 -7.15
CA ARG A 37 -24.91 -13.04 -7.05
C ARG A 37 -24.14 -13.71 -8.18
N SER A 38 -24.30 -13.22 -9.41
CA SER A 38 -23.54 -13.73 -10.56
C SER A 38 -22.03 -13.59 -10.34
N VAL A 39 -21.58 -12.46 -9.76
CA VAL A 39 -20.17 -12.23 -9.42
C VAL A 39 -19.69 -13.18 -8.32
N ALA A 40 -20.50 -13.40 -7.27
CA ALA A 40 -20.21 -14.37 -6.22
C ALA A 40 -20.11 -15.81 -6.77
N ASP A 41 -20.92 -16.13 -7.79
CA ASP A 41 -20.93 -17.41 -8.51
C ASP A 41 -19.77 -17.55 -9.53
N GLY A 42 -18.89 -16.55 -9.62
CA GLY A 42 -17.65 -16.61 -10.40
C GLY A 42 -17.66 -15.82 -11.72
N VAL A 43 -18.73 -15.08 -12.04
CA VAL A 43 -18.69 -14.15 -13.17
C VAL A 43 -17.74 -12.99 -12.86
N PRO A 44 -16.74 -12.68 -13.70
CA PRO A 44 -15.85 -11.55 -13.46
C PRO A 44 -16.64 -10.23 -13.42
N PRO A 45 -16.39 -9.34 -12.44
CA PRO A 45 -17.06 -8.05 -12.38
C PRO A 45 -16.61 -7.14 -13.54
N SER A 46 -17.51 -6.30 -14.01
CA SER A 46 -17.17 -5.23 -14.95
C SER A 46 -16.41 -4.09 -14.25
N ALA A 47 -15.74 -3.24 -15.02
CA ALA A 47 -14.99 -2.11 -14.47
C ALA A 47 -15.88 -1.16 -13.61
N SER A 48 -17.11 -0.87 -14.05
CA SER A 48 -18.03 -0.04 -13.28
C SER A 48 -18.53 -0.72 -12.00
N GLN A 49 -18.68 -2.05 -12.03
CA GLN A 49 -18.99 -2.81 -10.81
C GLN A 49 -17.82 -2.77 -9.82
N VAL A 50 -16.57 -2.84 -10.28
CA VAL A 50 -15.40 -2.70 -9.42
C VAL A 50 -15.37 -1.32 -8.75
N ASP A 51 -15.71 -0.25 -9.46
CA ASP A 51 -15.78 1.10 -8.86
C ASP A 51 -16.80 1.17 -7.70
N GLY A 52 -18.02 0.66 -7.92
CA GLY A 52 -19.06 0.62 -6.89
C GLY A 52 -18.72 -0.30 -5.71
N LEU A 53 -18.15 -1.47 -6.00
CA LEU A 53 -17.70 -2.42 -4.97
C LEU A 53 -16.55 -1.87 -4.13
N ALA A 54 -15.59 -1.18 -4.74
CA ALA A 54 -14.43 -0.62 -4.03
C ALA A 54 -14.89 0.39 -2.97
N ALA A 55 -15.79 1.29 -3.34
CA ALA A 55 -16.37 2.26 -2.42
C ALA A 55 -17.15 1.57 -1.28
N ALA A 56 -18.03 0.61 -1.61
CA ALA A 56 -18.84 -0.10 -0.62
C ALA A 56 -17.99 -0.92 0.38
N LEU A 57 -16.90 -1.51 -0.11
CA LEU A 57 -16.03 -2.36 0.68
C LEU A 57 -14.90 -1.58 1.38
N GLY A 58 -14.74 -0.28 1.09
CA GLY A 58 -13.67 0.55 1.65
C GLY A 58 -12.28 0.25 1.08
N PHE A 59 -12.20 -0.34 -0.11
CA PHE A 59 -10.92 -0.56 -0.80
C PHE A 59 -10.60 0.60 -1.74
N ARG A 60 -9.29 0.77 -2.01
CA ARG A 60 -8.87 1.55 -3.17
C ARG A 60 -9.28 0.82 -4.42
N THR A 61 -9.89 1.53 -5.36
CA THR A 61 -10.37 0.96 -6.63
C THR A 61 -9.27 0.19 -7.37
N ALA A 62 -8.05 0.75 -7.46
CA ALA A 62 -6.94 0.07 -8.13
C ALA A 62 -6.56 -1.26 -7.46
N ASP A 63 -6.67 -1.35 -6.14
CA ASP A 63 -6.39 -2.58 -5.40
C ASP A 63 -7.50 -3.62 -5.65
N LEU A 64 -8.76 -3.18 -5.70
CA LEU A 64 -9.87 -4.08 -6.01
C LEU A 64 -9.80 -4.63 -7.44
N PHE A 65 -9.32 -3.85 -8.43
CA PHE A 65 -9.00 -4.38 -9.76
C PHE A 65 -8.01 -5.55 -9.68
N VAL A 66 -6.95 -5.42 -8.87
CA VAL A 66 -5.94 -6.47 -8.70
C VAL A 66 -6.53 -7.68 -7.97
N ILE A 67 -7.31 -7.47 -6.90
CA ILE A 67 -8.01 -8.56 -6.18
C ILE A 67 -8.98 -9.30 -7.11
N ALA A 68 -9.66 -8.60 -8.01
CA ALA A 68 -10.56 -9.19 -9.00
C ALA A 68 -9.83 -9.88 -10.17
N GLY A 69 -8.49 -9.88 -10.20
CA GLY A 69 -7.71 -10.43 -11.31
C GLY A 69 -7.84 -9.64 -12.60
N LEU A 70 -8.24 -8.37 -12.52
CA LEU A 70 -8.46 -7.48 -13.65
C LEU A 70 -7.28 -6.53 -13.85
N SER A 71 -7.09 -6.09 -15.10
CA SER A 71 -6.09 -5.07 -15.41
C SER A 71 -6.50 -3.71 -14.85
N VAL A 72 -5.62 -3.09 -14.06
CA VAL A 72 -5.84 -1.73 -13.53
C VAL A 72 -5.90 -0.72 -14.69
N PRO A 73 -6.99 0.06 -14.83
CA PRO A 73 -7.13 1.11 -15.84
C PRO A 73 -5.99 2.14 -15.76
N GLU A 74 -5.57 2.69 -16.90
CA GLU A 74 -4.48 3.67 -16.98
C GLU A 74 -4.70 4.89 -16.06
N ALA A 75 -5.94 5.36 -15.96
CA ALA A 75 -6.29 6.48 -15.08
C ALA A 75 -6.00 6.21 -13.60
N LEU A 76 -6.04 4.93 -13.19
CA LEU A 76 -5.79 4.49 -11.83
C LEU A 76 -4.35 4.03 -11.61
N ARG A 77 -3.44 4.11 -12.60
CA ARG A 77 -2.02 3.78 -12.42
C ARG A 77 -1.22 4.98 -11.88
N PRO A 78 -0.07 4.75 -11.24
CA PRO A 78 0.84 5.83 -10.86
C PRO A 78 1.19 6.75 -12.04
N CYS A 79 1.49 8.01 -11.74
CA CYS A 79 1.72 9.05 -12.74
C CYS A 79 3.05 8.86 -13.49
N GLU A 80 4.09 8.46 -12.76
CA GLU A 80 5.43 8.22 -13.28
C GLU A 80 6.13 7.15 -12.43
N ALA A 81 6.57 6.07 -13.06
CA ALA A 81 7.22 4.94 -12.38
C ALA A 81 8.54 5.33 -11.71
N ALA A 82 9.29 6.29 -12.29
CA ALA A 82 10.56 6.75 -11.76
C ALA A 82 10.45 7.48 -10.41
N ALA A 83 9.25 7.96 -10.05
CA ALA A 83 9.04 8.62 -8.76
C ALA A 83 9.17 7.66 -7.55
N GLY A 84 9.10 6.34 -7.79
CA GLY A 84 9.04 5.32 -6.74
C GLY A 84 10.21 5.34 -5.75
N SER A 85 11.44 5.60 -6.19
CA SER A 85 12.60 5.63 -5.29
C SER A 85 12.52 6.79 -4.31
N GLY A 86 12.09 7.97 -4.76
CA GLY A 86 11.92 9.14 -3.92
C GLY A 86 10.81 8.98 -2.88
N LEU A 87 9.84 8.08 -3.10
CA LEU A 87 8.78 7.81 -2.12
C LEU A 87 9.32 7.17 -0.84
N VAL A 88 10.27 6.24 -0.95
CA VAL A 88 10.85 5.58 0.23
C VAL A 88 11.57 6.58 1.12
N ASP A 89 12.37 7.45 0.49
CA ASP A 89 13.12 8.49 1.19
C ASP A 89 12.17 9.51 1.82
N LEU A 90 11.13 9.94 1.09
CA LEU A 90 10.09 10.82 1.63
C LEU A 90 9.39 10.20 2.85
N ILE A 91 8.93 8.95 2.78
CA ILE A 91 8.28 8.27 3.92
C ILE A 91 9.24 8.22 5.12
N HIS A 92 10.51 7.89 4.89
CA HIS A 92 11.51 7.82 5.96
C HIS A 92 11.68 9.18 6.66
N VAL A 93 11.79 10.26 5.90
CA VAL A 93 11.93 11.63 6.41
C VAL A 93 10.66 12.06 7.16
N VAL A 94 9.49 11.88 6.57
CA VAL A 94 8.21 12.33 7.15
C VAL A 94 7.91 11.59 8.46
N MET A 95 8.27 10.32 8.59
CA MET A 95 8.16 9.58 9.85
C MET A 95 8.99 10.16 11.01
N ALA A 96 10.00 10.97 10.72
CA ALA A 96 10.81 11.67 11.71
C ALA A 96 10.21 13.03 12.15
N LEU A 97 9.20 13.54 11.43
CA LEU A 97 8.57 14.82 11.70
C LEU A 97 7.48 14.72 12.79
N PRO A 98 7.22 15.79 13.56
CA PRO A 98 6.08 15.88 14.46
C PRO A 98 4.77 16.02 13.67
N ALA A 99 3.63 15.78 14.33
CA ALA A 99 2.34 15.65 13.66
C ALA A 99 1.92 16.89 12.84
N ASP A 100 2.18 18.10 13.34
CA ASP A 100 1.88 19.36 12.64
C ASP A 100 2.62 19.47 11.29
N GLN A 101 3.90 19.11 11.28
CA GLN A 101 4.72 19.11 10.07
C GLN A 101 4.31 18.00 9.10
N ARG A 102 3.96 16.81 9.60
CA ARG A 102 3.42 15.75 8.73
C ARG A 102 2.11 16.15 8.07
N THR A 103 1.18 16.74 8.84
CA THR A 103 -0.07 17.30 8.28
C THR A 103 0.22 18.31 7.17
N HIS A 104 1.17 19.22 7.38
CA HIS A 104 1.58 20.17 6.35
C HIS A 104 2.11 19.48 5.08
N ILE A 105 2.91 18.40 5.21
CA ILE A 105 3.37 17.63 4.04
C ILE A 105 2.20 16.97 3.31
N HIS A 106 1.22 16.38 4.01
CA HIS A 106 0.01 15.84 3.39
C HIS A 106 -0.77 16.92 2.62
N GLU A 107 -0.98 18.10 3.23
CA GLU A 107 -1.65 19.23 2.58
C GLU A 107 -0.88 19.77 1.36
N THR A 108 0.46 19.77 1.40
CA THR A 108 1.29 20.11 0.25
C THR A 108 1.11 19.09 -0.86
N VAL A 109 1.19 17.78 -0.54
CA VAL A 109 0.93 16.71 -1.50
C VAL A 109 -0.44 16.86 -2.12
N GLU A 110 -1.49 17.16 -1.37
CA GLU A 110 -2.87 17.36 -1.86
C GLU A 110 -3.01 18.58 -2.80
N ARG A 111 -2.33 19.69 -2.48
CA ARG A 111 -2.41 20.93 -3.28
C ARG A 111 -1.64 20.87 -4.59
N LEU A 112 -0.66 19.97 -4.71
CA LEU A 112 0.12 19.86 -5.94
C LEU A 112 -0.76 19.45 -7.14
N PRO A 113 -0.66 20.14 -8.29
CA PRO A 113 -1.45 19.79 -9.46
C PRO A 113 -1.01 18.43 -10.01
N GLN A 114 -1.96 17.65 -10.52
CA GLN A 114 -1.63 16.45 -11.27
C GLN A 114 -1.03 16.84 -12.63
N LEU A 115 0.26 16.57 -12.83
CA LEU A 115 0.92 16.75 -14.12
C LEU A 115 0.53 15.61 -15.08
N PRO A 116 0.70 15.79 -16.41
CA PRO A 116 0.41 14.74 -17.36
C PRO A 116 1.18 13.45 -17.04
N ARG A 117 0.57 12.29 -17.25
CA ARG A 117 1.26 11.01 -16.97
C ARG A 117 2.42 10.80 -17.93
N ILE A 118 3.53 10.28 -17.42
CA ILE A 118 4.67 9.87 -18.24
C ILE A 118 4.57 8.36 -18.42
N ARG A 119 4.33 7.94 -19.66
CA ARG A 119 4.43 6.52 -19.99
C ARG A 119 5.91 6.16 -20.05
N PRO A 120 6.38 5.19 -19.25
CA PRO A 120 7.76 4.80 -19.32
C PRO A 120 8.03 4.15 -20.68
N ALA A 121 9.23 4.39 -21.22
CA ALA A 121 9.66 3.83 -22.50
C ALA A 121 9.70 2.28 -22.43
N ASP A 122 10.09 1.75 -21.27
CA ASP A 122 9.95 0.35 -20.92
C ASP A 122 8.87 0.21 -19.82
N PRO A 123 7.81 -0.58 -20.04
CA PRO A 123 6.85 -0.84 -18.97
C PRO A 123 7.57 -1.44 -17.76
N PRO A 124 7.17 -1.09 -16.52
CA PRO A 124 7.74 -1.69 -15.32
C PRO A 124 7.72 -3.21 -15.45
N ARG A 125 8.82 -3.86 -15.07
CA ARG A 125 8.97 -5.32 -15.26
C ARG A 125 7.71 -6.02 -14.77
N ALA A 126 7.12 -6.81 -15.66
CA ALA A 126 5.86 -7.53 -15.46
C ALA A 126 5.93 -8.66 -14.40
N PHE A 127 6.89 -8.61 -13.47
CA PHE A 127 7.11 -9.61 -12.43
C PHE A 127 5.89 -9.92 -11.56
N TYR A 128 4.86 -9.08 -11.64
CA TYR A 128 3.70 -9.09 -10.78
C TYR A 128 2.40 -9.38 -11.56
N GLN A 129 2.42 -9.29 -12.90
CA GLN A 129 1.25 -9.49 -13.75
C GLN A 129 1.31 -10.86 -14.44
N GLY A 130 0.41 -11.76 -14.04
CA GLY A 130 0.22 -13.06 -14.68
C GLY A 130 0.69 -14.23 -13.82
N ASP A 131 -0.20 -15.22 -13.67
CA ASP A 131 -0.01 -16.59 -13.18
C ASP A 131 0.34 -16.81 -11.70
N GLY A 132 0.59 -15.76 -10.93
CA GLY A 132 0.84 -15.89 -9.49
C GLY A 132 -0.44 -15.95 -8.65
N GLY A 133 -0.43 -16.77 -7.59
CA GLY A 133 -1.53 -16.85 -6.61
C GLY A 133 -1.66 -15.58 -5.75
N LEU A 134 -2.21 -15.71 -4.55
CA LEU A 134 -2.42 -14.58 -3.63
C LEU A 134 -1.16 -13.74 -3.35
N GLY A 135 0.03 -14.34 -3.42
CA GLY A 135 1.30 -13.62 -3.30
C GLY A 135 1.53 -12.60 -4.43
N ALA A 136 1.20 -12.93 -5.69
CA ALA A 136 1.33 -11.97 -6.79
C ALA A 136 0.31 -10.84 -6.70
N MET A 137 -0.91 -11.11 -6.20
CA MET A 137 -1.90 -10.09 -5.91
C MET A 137 -1.33 -9.06 -4.91
N LEU A 138 -0.77 -9.52 -3.78
CA LEU A 138 -0.18 -8.64 -2.76
C LEU A 138 1.01 -7.84 -3.27
N VAL A 139 1.93 -8.51 -3.97
CA VAL A 139 3.12 -7.84 -4.52
C VAL A 139 2.73 -6.87 -5.64
N THR A 140 1.71 -7.16 -6.45
CA THR A 140 1.19 -6.24 -7.45
C THR A 140 0.62 -4.97 -6.82
N MET A 141 -0.24 -5.11 -5.79
CA MET A 141 -0.79 -3.92 -5.12
C MET A 141 0.32 -3.08 -4.49
N LEU A 142 1.32 -3.71 -3.86
CA LEU A 142 2.42 -2.98 -3.25
C LEU A 142 3.31 -2.31 -4.32
N CYS A 143 3.82 -3.06 -5.28
CA CYS A 143 4.82 -2.55 -6.21
C CYS A 143 4.20 -1.67 -7.30
N ALA A 144 3.06 -2.08 -7.87
CA ALA A 144 2.44 -1.36 -8.97
C ALA A 144 1.48 -0.27 -8.48
N ASN A 145 0.61 -0.54 -7.51
CA ASN A 145 -0.37 0.47 -7.10
C ASN A 145 0.22 1.52 -6.15
N ARG A 146 1.21 1.17 -5.30
CA ARG A 146 1.93 2.15 -4.46
C ARG A 146 3.17 2.77 -5.14
N ASN A 147 3.35 2.54 -6.44
CA ASN A 147 4.49 3.05 -7.22
C ASN A 147 5.88 2.61 -6.70
N LEU A 148 5.96 1.47 -6.00
CA LEU A 148 7.20 0.89 -5.47
C LEU A 148 7.76 -0.18 -6.44
N HIS A 149 8.01 0.19 -7.68
CA HIS A 149 8.35 -0.77 -8.75
C HIS A 149 9.66 -1.54 -8.50
N SER A 150 10.56 -0.99 -7.69
CA SER A 150 11.78 -1.65 -7.23
C SER A 150 11.49 -2.58 -6.05
N PRO A 151 11.83 -3.89 -6.13
CA PRO A 151 11.71 -4.80 -4.99
C PRO A 151 12.50 -4.35 -3.76
N VAL A 152 13.60 -3.62 -3.96
CA VAL A 152 14.40 -3.06 -2.86
C VAL A 152 13.62 -1.95 -2.14
N ASP A 153 12.94 -1.10 -2.90
CA ASP A 153 12.16 0.01 -2.34
C ASP A 153 10.90 -0.52 -1.64
N ALA A 154 10.23 -1.51 -2.23
CA ALA A 154 9.15 -2.26 -1.58
C ALA A 154 9.59 -2.92 -0.26
N ALA A 155 10.80 -3.51 -0.22
CA ALA A 155 11.39 -4.09 0.98
C ALA A 155 11.67 -3.05 2.06
N LYS A 156 12.28 -1.93 1.70
CA LYS A 156 12.55 -0.82 2.62
C LYS A 156 11.26 -0.24 3.19
N THR A 157 10.25 0.01 2.37
CA THR A 157 8.95 0.52 2.83
C THR A 157 8.29 -0.45 3.81
N LEU A 158 8.23 -1.75 3.49
CA LEU A 158 7.67 -2.74 4.41
C LEU A 158 8.46 -2.79 5.73
N HIS A 159 9.78 -2.74 5.67
CA HIS A 159 10.62 -2.68 6.87
C HIS A 159 10.32 -1.44 7.72
N LEU A 160 10.24 -0.25 7.11
CA LEU A 160 9.97 1.01 7.80
C LEU A 160 8.59 1.03 8.45
N LEU A 161 7.54 0.67 7.70
CA LEU A 161 6.15 0.73 8.16
C LEU A 161 5.83 -0.35 9.19
N THR A 162 6.53 -1.48 9.15
CA THR A 162 6.36 -2.56 10.14
C THR A 162 7.31 -2.44 11.33
N ARG A 163 8.04 -1.32 11.48
CA ARG A 163 9.04 -1.10 12.54
C ARG A 163 10.06 -2.23 12.63
N GLY A 164 10.50 -2.72 11.48
CA GLY A 164 11.50 -3.76 11.34
C GLY A 164 10.99 -5.20 11.48
N ARG A 165 9.71 -5.42 11.81
CA ARG A 165 9.14 -6.77 11.94
C ARG A 165 9.15 -7.56 10.64
N MET A 166 9.05 -6.87 9.50
CA MET A 166 9.14 -7.48 8.19
C MET A 166 10.42 -7.05 7.50
N TYR A 167 11.39 -7.97 7.40
CA TYR A 167 12.63 -7.78 6.68
C TYR A 167 12.75 -8.85 5.61
N LEU A 168 12.56 -8.46 4.35
CA LEU A 168 12.61 -9.35 3.20
C LEU A 168 13.71 -8.92 2.23
N ALA A 169 14.47 -9.88 1.71
CA ALA A 169 15.34 -9.63 0.56
C ALA A 169 14.48 -9.41 -0.70
N GLY A 170 14.94 -8.58 -1.65
CA GLY A 170 14.24 -8.32 -2.91
C GLY A 170 13.88 -9.60 -3.69
N THR A 171 14.73 -10.63 -3.65
CA THR A 171 14.47 -11.94 -4.26
C THR A 171 13.29 -12.69 -3.62
N THR A 172 13.01 -12.44 -2.34
CA THR A 172 11.88 -13.06 -1.64
C THR A 172 10.55 -12.57 -2.19
N TYR A 173 10.46 -11.33 -2.68
CA TYR A 173 9.27 -10.82 -3.36
C TYR A 173 8.97 -11.61 -4.64
N GLY A 174 9.99 -11.93 -5.43
CA GLY A 174 9.85 -12.78 -6.61
C GLY A 174 9.32 -14.17 -6.24
N HIS A 175 9.83 -14.77 -5.16
CA HIS A 175 9.33 -16.06 -4.68
C HIS A 175 7.91 -16.01 -4.13
N ILE A 176 7.54 -14.93 -3.42
CA ILE A 176 6.16 -14.72 -2.95
C ILE A 176 5.23 -14.55 -4.14
N ALA A 177 5.59 -13.70 -5.10
CA ALA A 177 4.79 -13.47 -6.31
C ALA A 177 4.59 -14.75 -7.11
N ALA A 178 5.66 -15.54 -7.30
CA ALA A 178 5.60 -16.83 -7.98
C ALA A 178 4.87 -17.93 -7.20
N GLY A 179 4.45 -17.68 -5.96
CA GLY A 179 3.88 -18.72 -5.08
C GLY A 179 4.87 -19.83 -4.72
N ALA A 180 6.18 -19.58 -4.88
CA ALA A 180 7.25 -20.53 -4.56
C ALA A 180 7.47 -20.67 -3.04
N VAL A 181 6.99 -19.72 -2.25
CA VAL A 181 6.95 -19.77 -0.79
C VAL A 181 5.53 -19.55 -0.28
N PRO A 182 5.05 -20.33 0.71
CA PRO A 182 3.75 -20.10 1.32
C PRO A 182 3.65 -18.71 1.97
N LEU A 183 2.50 -18.07 1.81
CA LEU A 183 2.21 -16.78 2.42
C LEU A 183 2.04 -16.95 3.94
N ARG A 184 2.87 -16.27 4.72
CA ARG A 184 2.84 -16.33 6.19
C ARG A 184 1.88 -15.28 6.77
N PRO A 185 1.21 -15.55 7.90
CA PRO A 185 0.36 -14.56 8.58
C PRO A 185 1.06 -13.22 8.84
N THR A 186 2.31 -13.26 9.30
CA THR A 186 3.14 -12.07 9.54
C THR A 186 3.40 -11.25 8.27
N TRP A 187 3.48 -11.89 7.10
CA TRP A 187 3.62 -11.19 5.82
C TRP A 187 2.31 -10.52 5.43
N VAL A 188 1.16 -11.19 5.64
CA VAL A 188 -0.16 -10.58 5.38
C VAL A 188 -0.35 -9.32 6.20
N GLY A 189 -0.03 -9.35 7.51
CA GLY A 189 -0.09 -8.15 8.35
C GLY A 189 0.85 -7.03 7.88
N GLY A 190 2.05 -7.36 7.42
CA GLY A 190 2.97 -6.38 6.87
C GLY A 190 2.48 -5.75 5.56
N PHE A 191 1.99 -6.57 4.61
CA PHE A 191 1.36 -6.07 3.39
C PHE A 191 0.14 -5.22 3.69
N ALA A 192 -0.74 -5.65 4.59
CA ALA A 192 -1.90 -4.88 5.05
C ALA A 192 -1.49 -3.48 5.53
N THR A 193 -0.44 -3.41 6.36
CA THR A 193 0.10 -2.14 6.86
C THR A 193 0.54 -1.21 5.73
N ALA A 194 1.37 -1.69 4.79
CA ALA A 194 1.88 -0.86 3.70
C ALA A 194 0.83 -0.51 2.63
N LEU A 195 -0.22 -1.34 2.51
CA LEU A 195 -1.34 -1.10 1.62
C LEU A 195 -2.41 -0.21 2.27
N GLY A 196 -2.38 0.04 3.58
CA GLY A 196 -3.47 0.75 4.26
C GLY A 196 -4.80 -0.01 4.20
N ILE A 197 -4.73 -1.35 4.20
CA ILE A 197 -5.91 -2.23 4.24
C ILE A 197 -6.00 -2.84 5.64
N PRO A 198 -7.19 -2.94 6.26
CA PRO A 198 -7.34 -3.63 7.53
C PRO A 198 -6.78 -5.04 7.46
N ALA A 199 -5.88 -5.40 8.39
CA ALA A 199 -5.18 -6.68 8.33
C ALA A 199 -6.13 -7.88 8.32
N ALA A 200 -7.24 -7.77 9.04
CA ALA A 200 -8.24 -8.82 9.11
C ALA A 200 -9.04 -8.99 7.82
N ASP A 201 -9.33 -7.90 7.08
CA ASP A 201 -9.94 -7.98 5.75
C ASP A 201 -9.00 -8.67 4.75
N LEU A 202 -7.72 -8.29 4.76
CA LEU A 202 -6.73 -8.90 3.88
C LEU A 202 -6.49 -10.38 4.23
N ALA A 203 -6.53 -10.73 5.51
CA ALA A 203 -6.47 -12.12 5.97
C ALA A 203 -7.69 -12.93 5.53
N ALA A 204 -8.91 -12.37 5.64
CA ALA A 204 -10.13 -13.01 5.16
C ALA A 204 -10.05 -13.31 3.65
N ILE A 205 -9.63 -12.33 2.85
CA ILE A 205 -9.42 -12.50 1.40
C ILE A 205 -8.40 -13.60 1.13
N THR A 206 -7.24 -13.54 1.78
CA THR A 206 -6.14 -14.49 1.54
C THR A 206 -6.37 -15.87 2.18
N GLY A 207 -7.35 -16.00 3.07
CA GLY A 207 -7.55 -17.20 3.89
C GLY A 207 -6.41 -17.44 4.90
N ALA A 208 -5.64 -16.40 5.25
CA ALA A 208 -4.56 -16.49 6.21
C ALA A 208 -5.14 -16.46 7.63
N ASP A 209 -4.64 -17.34 8.49
CA ASP A 209 -5.01 -17.36 9.90
C ASP A 209 -4.17 -16.32 10.68
N LEU A 210 -4.82 -15.26 11.16
CA LEU A 210 -4.22 -14.26 12.06
C LEU A 210 -4.44 -14.62 13.55
N SER A 211 -4.54 -15.91 13.89
CA SER A 211 -4.68 -16.37 15.28
C SER A 211 -3.51 -15.97 16.18
N GLU A 212 -2.33 -15.68 15.61
CA GLU A 212 -1.27 -14.94 16.30
C GLU A 212 -1.68 -13.47 16.47
N ALA A 213 -1.61 -12.96 17.70
CA ALA A 213 -2.00 -11.59 18.04
C ALA A 213 -1.39 -10.58 17.05
N THR A 214 -2.23 -10.01 16.18
CA THR A 214 -1.83 -8.92 15.30
C THR A 214 -1.28 -7.79 16.18
N PRO A 215 -0.08 -7.25 15.89
CA PRO A 215 0.40 -6.08 16.60
C PRO A 215 -0.66 -4.98 16.57
N PRO A 216 -0.81 -4.18 17.64
CA PRO A 216 -1.73 -3.06 17.63
C PRO A 216 -1.46 -2.17 16.41
N GLU A 217 -2.54 -1.67 15.81
CA GLU A 217 -2.45 -0.75 14.67
C GLU A 217 -1.54 0.42 15.03
N ASP A 218 -0.60 0.74 14.13
CA ASP A 218 0.32 1.86 14.29
C ASP A 218 -0.25 3.06 13.52
N PRO A 219 -0.80 4.09 14.19
CA PRO A 219 -1.43 5.22 13.51
C PRO A 219 -0.47 5.94 12.55
N LEU A 220 0.82 6.00 12.90
CA LEU A 220 1.83 6.59 12.03
C LEU A 220 2.06 5.75 10.77
N ALA A 221 2.03 4.41 10.88
CA ALA A 221 2.17 3.56 9.70
C ALA A 221 0.96 3.67 8.77
N ALA A 222 -0.24 3.79 9.34
CA ALA A 222 -1.46 4.04 8.57
C ALA A 222 -1.41 5.39 7.85
N GLU A 223 -1.00 6.46 8.56
CA GLU A 223 -0.78 7.80 7.98
C GLU A 223 0.21 7.75 6.81
N MET A 224 1.32 7.02 6.95
CA MET A 224 2.31 6.88 5.88
C MET A 224 1.85 6.00 4.71
N ALA A 225 0.99 5.01 4.96
CA ALA A 225 0.37 4.24 3.88
C ALA A 225 -0.58 5.10 3.02
N GLU A 226 -1.29 6.04 3.65
CA GLU A 226 -2.08 7.07 2.98
C GLU A 226 -1.20 8.03 2.18
N LEU A 227 -0.12 8.55 2.78
CA LEU A 227 0.84 9.41 2.07
C LEU A 227 1.44 8.72 0.84
N LEU A 228 1.83 7.46 0.99
CA LEU A 228 2.36 6.64 -0.08
C LEU A 228 1.33 6.48 -1.22
N TRP A 229 0.06 6.31 -0.88
CA TRP A 229 -1.02 6.26 -1.86
C TRP A 229 -1.19 7.60 -2.58
N ASP A 230 -1.26 8.72 -1.86
CA ASP A 230 -1.51 10.03 -2.46
C ASP A 230 -0.38 10.48 -3.38
N CYS A 231 0.86 10.22 -3.00
CA CYS A 231 2.05 10.56 -3.76
C CYS A 231 2.14 9.84 -5.12
N ARG A 232 1.44 8.72 -5.33
CA ARG A 232 1.45 7.99 -6.61
C ARG A 232 0.97 8.83 -7.80
N ARG A 233 0.19 9.89 -7.54
CA ARG A 233 -0.33 10.81 -8.57
C ARG A 233 0.69 11.86 -9.02
N LEU A 234 1.80 11.98 -8.30
CA LEU A 234 2.84 12.97 -8.52
C LEU A 234 3.94 12.43 -9.44
N ARG A 235 4.62 13.33 -10.13
CA ARG A 235 5.85 13.04 -10.88
C ARG A 235 7.09 12.99 -9.99
N ALA A 236 8.19 12.45 -10.50
CA ALA A 236 9.45 12.36 -9.78
C ALA A 236 9.92 13.73 -9.27
N SER A 237 9.88 14.77 -10.10
CA SER A 237 10.27 16.14 -9.69
C SER A 237 9.37 16.74 -8.61
N GLN A 238 8.10 16.35 -8.55
CA GLN A 238 7.20 16.78 -7.48
C GLN A 238 7.52 16.05 -6.17
N ILE A 239 7.84 14.75 -6.24
CA ILE A 239 8.31 14.00 -5.08
C ILE A 239 9.64 14.56 -4.55
N GLU A 240 10.59 14.87 -5.42
CA GLU A 240 11.85 15.53 -5.05
C GLU A 240 11.61 16.85 -4.32
N HIS A 241 10.68 17.67 -4.81
CA HIS A 241 10.33 18.94 -4.16
C HIS A 241 9.75 18.73 -2.76
N VAL A 242 8.79 17.81 -2.61
CA VAL A 242 8.17 17.51 -1.30
C VAL A 242 9.19 16.89 -0.34
N CYS A 243 10.10 16.05 -0.85
CA CYS A 243 11.18 15.47 -0.05
C CYS A 243 12.12 16.56 0.47
N ALA A 244 12.57 17.48 -0.38
CA ALA A 244 13.42 18.59 0.03
C ALA A 244 12.74 19.50 1.06
N GLU A 245 11.43 19.73 0.92
CA GLU A 245 10.64 20.49 1.90
C GLU A 245 10.58 19.76 3.25
N ALA A 246 10.33 18.45 3.26
CA ALA A 246 10.30 17.65 4.48
C ALA A 246 11.69 17.58 5.16
N GLU A 247 12.77 17.43 4.39
CA GLU A 247 14.15 17.43 4.89
C GLU A 247 14.51 18.77 5.54
N ALA A 248 14.07 19.89 4.97
CA ALA A 248 14.31 21.22 5.52
C ALA A 248 13.63 21.47 6.88
N MET A 249 12.67 20.62 7.28
CA MET A 249 12.01 20.67 8.59
C MET A 249 12.78 19.90 9.67
N LEU A 250 13.72 19.03 9.29
CA LEU A 250 14.58 18.30 10.21
C LEU A 250 15.74 19.17 10.70
N VAL A 251 16.20 18.88 11.91
CA VAL A 251 17.39 19.50 12.50
C VAL A 251 18.39 18.41 12.88
N PRO A 252 19.70 18.73 12.89
CA PRO A 252 20.71 17.77 13.32
C PRO A 252 20.50 17.42 14.80
N VAL A 253 20.55 16.12 15.10
CA VAL A 253 20.46 15.59 16.46
C VAL A 253 21.83 15.74 17.12
N PRO A 254 21.93 16.46 18.25
CA PRO A 254 23.16 16.55 19.03
C PRO A 254 23.66 15.17 19.50
N ASP A 255 24.97 14.98 19.55
CA ASP A 255 25.57 13.70 19.98
C ASP A 255 25.22 13.31 21.43
N ASP A 256 24.83 14.28 22.26
CA ASP A 256 24.43 14.12 23.66
C ASP A 256 22.92 14.08 23.89
N ALA A 257 22.12 14.08 22.82
CA ALA A 257 20.67 14.06 22.90
C ALA A 257 20.12 12.74 23.48
N SER A 258 19.14 12.83 24.38
CA SER A 258 18.37 11.67 24.81
C SER A 258 17.40 11.22 23.71
N GLY A 259 17.24 9.91 23.52
CA GLY A 259 16.25 9.35 22.59
C GLY A 259 14.80 9.72 22.94
N ASP A 260 14.54 10.18 24.17
CA ASP A 260 13.23 10.63 24.61
C ASP A 260 12.89 12.05 24.12
N ASP A 261 13.89 12.86 23.78
CA ASP A 261 13.73 14.26 23.36
C ASP A 261 13.38 14.39 21.87
N TRP A 262 13.46 13.29 21.11
CA TRP A 262 13.34 13.27 19.67
C TRP A 262 12.25 12.31 19.18
N ASN A 263 11.65 12.64 18.04
CA ASN A 263 10.82 11.70 17.30
C ASN A 263 11.71 10.58 16.71
N ARG A 264 11.28 9.93 15.63
CA ARG A 264 12.20 9.02 14.92
C ARG A 264 13.38 9.83 14.38
N VAL A 265 14.56 9.23 14.42
CA VAL A 265 15.78 9.83 13.88
C VAL A 265 16.21 9.08 12.63
N HIS A 266 16.78 9.83 11.69
CA HIS A 266 17.23 9.37 10.39
C HIS A 266 18.73 9.64 10.24
N HIS A 267 19.50 8.63 9.85
CA HIS A 267 20.94 8.79 9.65
C HIS A 267 21.27 9.03 8.18
N GLN A 268 21.87 10.18 7.89
CA GLN A 268 22.29 10.57 6.54
C GLN A 268 23.68 11.20 6.59
N ASN A 269 24.58 10.72 5.74
CA ASN A 269 25.94 11.27 5.57
C ASN A 269 26.76 11.39 6.88
N GLY A 270 26.55 10.49 7.83
CA GLY A 270 27.27 10.49 9.12
C GLY A 270 26.62 11.34 10.21
N THR A 271 25.47 11.97 9.92
CA THR A 271 24.73 12.82 10.87
C THR A 271 23.36 12.21 11.12
N TRP A 272 22.94 12.21 12.38
CA TRP A 272 21.56 11.93 12.75
C TRP A 272 20.72 13.19 12.60
N TRP A 273 19.56 13.06 11.96
CA TRP A 273 18.58 14.10 11.73
C TRP A 273 17.26 13.69 12.37
N GLY A 274 16.53 14.64 12.92
CA GLY A 274 15.23 14.37 13.52
C GLY A 274 14.46 15.65 13.75
N ALA A 275 13.27 15.52 14.35
CA ALA A 275 12.56 16.63 14.92
C ALA A 275 12.38 16.42 16.43
N PRO A 276 12.65 17.44 17.26
CA PRO A 276 12.46 17.34 18.70
C PRO A 276 10.99 17.11 19.03
N ARG A 277 10.71 16.29 20.06
CA ARG A 277 9.37 16.19 20.64
C ARG A 277 9.07 17.51 21.34
N ARG A 278 8.13 18.29 20.81
CA ARG A 278 7.59 19.43 21.56
C ARG A 278 6.83 18.86 22.76
N GLY A 279 7.28 19.21 23.97
CA GLY A 279 6.62 18.87 25.24
C GLY A 279 5.29 19.57 25.43
#